data_AF-M2V3L9-F1
#
_entry.id   AF-M2V3L9-F1
#
_cell.length_a   1.000
_cell.length_b   1.000
_cell.length_c   1.000
_cell.angle_alpha   90.00
_cell.angle_beta   90.00
_cell.angle_gamma   90.00
#
_symmetry.space_group_name_H-M   'P 1'
#
loop_
_entity.id
_entity.type
_entity.pdbx_description
1 polymer ?
#
loop_
_entity_poly.entity_id
_entity_poly.type
_entity_poly.pdbx_seq_one_letter_code
_entity_poly.pdbx_strand_id
1 'polypeptide(L)'
;MTIRDSTFSTMTWDDWNAVTSAKVQGSWNLHESLPTDMHFFIMLSSMAGIFGNVGQSSCCAGNTYQEVLARYRVSIGEKASSIDLSIVTSQGYVAENQIVMDRLTMLNLFRPLSIREVLALLDYVCNPNLSPSRPCRSQIVTGFESPADIESKGRDVPSAIERPFFQNMRQAECTFKCGDNLASHVRTLRSAFTEATSEDAAASIVAKALKMKVRRVLGLPADLISMNSALDSYGVDLLIGLELRNWLSKESGADLAVFGILGGATLLRIGQMVAAKNSLRIQS
;
A
#
# COMPACT_ATOMS: atom_id res chain seq x y z
N MET A 1 -1.92 19.64 -9.12
CA MET A 1 -2.74 18.61 -8.45
C MET A 1 -3.13 19.17 -7.09
N THR A 2 -4.43 19.32 -6.81
CA THR A 2 -4.90 19.80 -5.50
C THR A 2 -4.99 18.61 -4.55
N ILE A 3 -4.24 18.66 -3.46
CA ILE A 3 -4.22 17.59 -2.44
C ILE A 3 -4.58 18.23 -1.11
N ARG A 4 -5.62 17.70 -0.46
CA ARG A 4 -6.10 18.14 0.86
C ARG A 4 -6.44 16.91 1.69
N ASP A 5 -5.40 16.31 2.27
CA ASP A 5 -5.53 15.07 3.01
C ASP A 5 -6.12 15.32 4.40
N SER A 6 -7.22 14.64 4.70
CA SER A 6 -7.89 14.68 6.00
C SER A 6 -8.74 13.42 6.19
N THR A 7 -8.99 13.04 7.44
CA THR A 7 -9.91 11.92 7.69
C THR A 7 -11.29 12.26 7.16
N PHE A 8 -12.03 11.27 6.65
CA PHE A 8 -13.35 11.50 6.07
C PHE A 8 -14.30 12.22 7.04
N SER A 9 -14.25 11.89 8.34
CA SER A 9 -15.06 12.53 9.38
C SER A 9 -14.74 14.00 9.64
N THR A 10 -13.54 14.46 9.29
CA THR A 10 -13.09 15.85 9.49
C THR A 10 -13.00 16.63 8.19
N MET A 11 -13.26 16.00 7.05
CA MET A 11 -13.11 16.61 5.73
C MET A 11 -14.24 17.62 5.50
N THR A 12 -13.88 18.86 5.16
CA THR A 12 -14.89 19.86 4.81
C THR A 12 -15.41 19.64 3.39
N TRP A 13 -16.59 20.17 3.11
CA TRP A 13 -17.16 20.16 1.76
C TRP A 13 -16.27 20.91 0.75
N ASP A 14 -15.64 22.00 1.17
CA ASP A 14 -14.73 22.76 0.32
C ASP A 14 -13.47 21.96 0.00
N ASP A 15 -12.93 21.20 0.95
CA ASP A 15 -11.80 20.30 0.70
C ASP A 15 -12.16 19.18 -0.27
N TRP A 16 -13.34 18.58 -0.08
CA TRP A 16 -13.86 17.57 -0.98
C TRP A 16 -13.97 18.09 -2.41
N ASN A 17 -14.61 19.25 -2.60
CA ASN A 17 -14.79 19.86 -3.91
C ASN A 17 -13.48 20.29 -4.54
N ALA A 18 -12.55 20.85 -3.75
CA ALA A 18 -11.26 21.28 -4.25
C ALA A 18 -10.44 20.11 -4.84
N VAL A 19 -10.57 18.91 -4.28
CA VAL A 19 -9.88 17.70 -4.75
C VAL A 19 -10.65 17.01 -5.89
N THR A 20 -11.98 16.91 -5.79
CA THR A 20 -12.80 16.09 -6.71
C THR A 20 -13.19 16.83 -7.99
N SER A 21 -13.45 18.14 -7.94
CA SER A 21 -14.03 18.89 -9.07
C SER A 21 -13.23 18.76 -10.37
N ALA A 22 -11.90 18.86 -10.31
CA ALA A 22 -11.05 18.72 -11.49
C ALA A 22 -11.12 17.31 -12.12
N LYS A 23 -11.24 16.27 -11.30
CA LYS A 23 -11.32 14.87 -11.79
C LYS A 23 -12.73 14.49 -12.21
N VAL A 24 -13.75 14.95 -11.49
CA VAL A 24 -15.16 14.61 -11.74
C VAL A 24 -15.74 15.52 -12.81
N GLN A 25 -15.99 16.78 -12.46
CA GLN A 25 -16.61 17.74 -13.38
C GLN A 25 -15.68 18.03 -14.56
N GLY A 26 -14.37 18.15 -14.32
CA GLY A 26 -13.40 18.41 -15.39
C GLY A 26 -13.40 17.32 -16.46
N SER A 27 -13.38 16.04 -16.07
CA SER A 27 -13.39 14.95 -17.05
C SER A 27 -14.77 14.76 -17.71
N TRP A 28 -15.86 15.02 -17.00
CA TRP A 28 -17.20 15.04 -17.60
C TRP A 28 -17.34 16.14 -18.64
N ASN A 29 -16.88 17.35 -18.35
CA ASN A 29 -16.91 18.45 -19.31
C ASN A 29 -16.11 18.10 -20.57
N LEU A 30 -14.95 17.47 -20.43
CA LEU A 30 -14.16 17.00 -21.57
C LEU A 30 -14.86 15.86 -22.33
N HIS A 31 -15.63 15.02 -21.65
CA HIS A 31 -16.44 14.00 -22.31
C HIS A 31 -17.53 14.62 -23.20
N GLU A 32 -18.27 15.58 -22.67
CA GLU A 32 -19.37 16.24 -23.38
C GLU A 32 -18.90 17.19 -24.49
N SER A 33 -17.72 17.80 -24.32
CA SER A 33 -17.26 18.88 -25.21
C SER A 33 -16.33 18.42 -26.33
N LEU A 34 -15.68 17.26 -26.19
CA LEU A 34 -14.73 16.77 -27.19
C LEU A 34 -15.42 15.86 -28.23
N PRO A 35 -14.86 15.75 -29.45
CA PRO A 35 -15.39 14.87 -30.48
C PRO A 35 -15.44 13.40 -30.04
N THR A 36 -16.37 12.63 -30.60
CA THR A 36 -16.57 11.21 -30.26
C THR A 36 -15.57 10.28 -30.96
N ASP A 37 -14.90 10.75 -32.01
CA ASP A 37 -13.98 9.99 -32.89
C ASP A 37 -12.49 10.16 -32.52
N MET A 38 -12.21 10.54 -31.28
CA MET A 38 -10.83 10.70 -30.81
C MET A 38 -10.02 9.41 -30.88
N HIS A 39 -8.76 9.54 -31.27
CA HIS A 39 -7.81 8.42 -31.25
C HIS A 39 -7.46 7.95 -29.82
N PHE A 40 -7.58 8.82 -28.82
CA PHE A 40 -7.34 8.52 -27.42
C PHE A 40 -8.14 9.46 -26.50
N PHE A 41 -8.49 8.97 -25.31
CA PHE A 41 -8.95 9.78 -24.19
C PHE A 41 -8.36 9.19 -22.91
N ILE A 42 -7.37 9.87 -22.34
CA ILE A 42 -6.55 9.31 -21.26
C ILE A 42 -6.82 10.07 -19.98
N MET A 43 -7.16 9.33 -18.93
CA MET A 43 -7.30 9.87 -17.58
C MET A 43 -6.19 9.30 -16.70
N LEU A 44 -5.41 10.20 -16.11
CA LEU A 44 -4.40 9.82 -15.13
C LEU A 44 -5.06 9.73 -13.75
N SER A 45 -5.25 8.49 -13.32
CA SER A 45 -5.74 8.11 -12.01
C SER A 45 -4.57 7.68 -11.11
N SER A 46 -4.86 7.15 -9.93
CA SER A 46 -3.87 6.62 -9.01
C SER A 46 -4.34 5.30 -8.45
N MET A 47 -3.36 4.41 -8.24
CA MET A 47 -3.56 3.12 -7.57
C MET A 47 -4.19 3.23 -6.17
N ALA A 48 -4.15 4.42 -5.55
CA ALA A 48 -4.88 4.71 -4.32
C ALA A 48 -6.40 4.47 -4.45
N GLY A 49 -6.98 4.59 -5.65
CA GLY A 49 -8.39 4.24 -5.90
C GLY A 49 -8.72 2.76 -5.65
N ILE A 50 -7.74 1.87 -5.78
CA ILE A 50 -7.90 0.41 -5.60
C ILE A 50 -7.69 -0.01 -4.15
N PHE A 51 -6.60 0.44 -3.53
CA PHE A 51 -6.25 0.02 -2.16
C PHE A 51 -6.93 0.88 -1.08
N GLY A 52 -7.33 2.09 -1.45
CA GLY A 52 -7.58 3.17 -0.51
C GLY A 52 -6.28 3.70 0.10
N ASN A 53 -6.31 4.95 0.55
CA ASN A 53 -5.27 5.50 1.39
C ASN A 53 -5.91 6.33 2.51
N VAL A 54 -5.38 6.21 3.73
CA VAL A 54 -5.92 6.90 4.90
C VAL A 54 -5.79 8.40 4.69
N GLY A 55 -6.89 9.14 4.89
CA GLY A 55 -6.92 10.58 4.69
C GLY A 55 -7.13 11.05 3.25
N GLN A 56 -7.25 10.13 2.28
CA GLN A 56 -7.34 10.46 0.85
C GLN A 56 -8.67 10.05 0.21
N SER A 57 -9.77 10.05 0.97
CA SER A 57 -11.09 9.63 0.48
C SER A 57 -11.56 10.41 -0.73
N SER A 58 -11.37 11.74 -0.74
CA SER A 58 -11.73 12.60 -1.87
C SER A 58 -10.88 12.32 -3.12
N CYS A 59 -9.58 12.07 -2.94
CA CYS A 59 -8.69 11.69 -4.03
C CYS A 59 -9.10 10.33 -4.62
N CYS A 60 -9.36 9.33 -3.76
CA CYS A 60 -9.83 8.00 -4.17
C CYS A 60 -11.17 8.07 -4.93
N ALA A 61 -12.09 8.94 -4.48
CA ALA A 61 -13.37 9.16 -5.17
C ALA A 61 -13.18 9.78 -6.56
N GLY A 62 -12.30 10.78 -6.70
CA GLY A 62 -11.99 11.37 -8.00
C GLY A 62 -11.32 10.38 -8.96
N ASN A 63 -10.42 9.53 -8.45
CA ASN A 63 -9.73 8.48 -9.20
C ASN A 63 -10.72 7.43 -9.72
N THR A 64 -11.51 6.85 -8.82
CA THR A 64 -12.51 5.83 -9.17
C THR A 64 -13.61 6.36 -10.09
N TYR A 65 -13.95 7.64 -10.02
CA TYR A 65 -14.83 8.27 -11.01
C TYR A 65 -14.24 8.22 -12.43
N GLN A 66 -12.97 8.58 -12.59
CA GLN A 66 -12.30 8.56 -13.90
C GLN A 66 -12.16 7.14 -14.46
N GLU A 67 -11.95 6.15 -13.59
CA GLU A 67 -11.91 4.73 -13.95
C GLU A 67 -13.26 4.28 -14.53
N VAL A 68 -14.37 4.66 -13.88
CA VAL A 68 -15.72 4.35 -14.34
C VAL A 68 -16.08 5.16 -15.59
N LEU A 69 -15.63 6.42 -15.71
CA LEU A 69 -15.85 7.22 -16.92
C LEU A 69 -15.13 6.60 -18.13
N ALA A 70 -13.91 6.06 -17.96
CA ALA A 70 -13.22 5.35 -19.04
C ALA A 70 -14.05 4.15 -19.50
N ARG A 71 -14.58 3.39 -18.53
CA ARG A 71 -15.43 2.24 -18.79
C ARG A 71 -16.72 2.61 -19.50
N TYR A 72 -17.34 3.72 -19.10
CA TYR A 72 -18.55 4.26 -19.73
C TYR A 72 -18.29 4.65 -21.19
N ARG A 73 -17.25 5.45 -21.47
CA ARG A 73 -16.88 5.85 -22.84
C ARG A 73 -16.64 4.64 -23.74
N VAL A 74 -15.90 3.64 -23.24
CA VAL A 74 -15.67 2.39 -23.97
C VAL A 74 -16.97 1.61 -24.21
N SER A 75 -17.92 1.64 -23.28
CA SER A 75 -19.21 0.96 -23.44
C SER A 75 -20.11 1.57 -24.52
N ILE A 76 -19.93 2.86 -24.83
CA ILE A 76 -20.65 3.57 -25.90
C ILE A 76 -19.85 3.64 -27.21
N GLY A 77 -18.74 2.90 -27.31
CA GLY A 77 -17.94 2.77 -28.54
C GLY A 77 -16.80 3.78 -28.69
N GLU A 78 -16.55 4.61 -27.70
CA GLU A 78 -15.47 5.61 -27.73
C GLU A 78 -14.18 5.09 -27.11
N LYS A 79 -13.03 5.58 -27.60
CA LYS A 79 -11.73 5.21 -27.04
C LYS A 79 -11.47 5.95 -25.74
N ALA A 80 -11.26 5.22 -24.65
CA ALA A 80 -10.81 5.78 -23.38
C ALA A 80 -9.99 4.78 -22.55
N SER A 81 -9.04 5.32 -21.78
CA SER A 81 -8.22 4.57 -20.82
C SER A 81 -8.03 5.39 -19.53
N SER A 82 -8.27 4.77 -18.38
CA SER A 82 -7.74 5.22 -17.09
C SER A 82 -6.42 4.51 -16.81
N ILE A 83 -5.40 5.27 -16.44
CA ILE A 83 -4.11 4.73 -16.01
C ILE A 83 -3.97 5.03 -14.52
N ASP A 84 -4.05 3.98 -13.70
CA ASP A 84 -3.92 4.10 -12.26
C ASP A 84 -2.43 4.01 -11.92
N LEU A 85 -1.81 5.18 -11.86
CA LEU A 85 -0.38 5.30 -11.65
C LEU A 85 0.00 4.91 -10.21
N SER A 86 1.05 4.10 -10.11
CA SER A 86 1.84 3.94 -8.89
C SER A 86 2.76 5.15 -8.70
N ILE A 87 3.62 5.09 -7.69
CA ILE A 87 4.57 6.15 -7.38
C ILE A 87 5.53 6.38 -8.55
N VAL A 88 5.53 7.58 -9.14
CA VAL A 88 6.48 7.95 -10.19
C VAL A 88 7.71 8.58 -9.55
N THR A 89 8.89 7.98 -9.74
CA THR A 89 10.09 8.30 -8.95
C THR A 89 10.82 9.57 -9.39
N SER A 90 10.69 9.99 -10.64
CA SER A 90 11.53 11.05 -11.21
C SER A 90 10.84 12.41 -11.36
N GLN A 91 9.51 12.43 -11.44
CA GLN A 91 8.70 13.61 -11.77
C GLN A 91 7.30 13.53 -11.13
N GLY A 92 6.71 14.67 -10.79
CA GLY A 92 5.38 14.78 -10.21
C GLY A 92 5.38 14.93 -8.68
N TYR A 93 4.18 15.05 -8.09
CA TYR A 93 3.99 15.45 -6.69
C TYR A 93 4.79 14.61 -5.68
N VAL A 94 4.89 13.28 -5.90
CA VAL A 94 5.59 12.39 -4.98
C VAL A 94 7.12 12.56 -5.09
N ALA A 95 7.65 12.71 -6.30
CA ALA A 95 9.08 12.95 -6.51
C ALA A 95 9.52 14.34 -5.97
N GLU A 96 8.61 15.31 -5.97
CA GLU A 96 8.84 16.67 -5.45
C GLU A 96 8.68 16.76 -3.93
N ASN A 97 8.16 15.71 -3.27
CA ASN A 97 7.93 15.69 -1.83
C ASN A 97 8.57 14.45 -1.18
N GLN A 98 9.83 14.62 -0.76
CA GLN A 98 10.65 13.54 -0.18
C GLN A 98 9.98 12.86 1.02
N ILE A 99 9.27 13.61 1.87
CA ILE A 99 8.57 13.06 3.04
C ILE A 99 7.46 12.10 2.61
N VAL A 100 6.71 12.45 1.55
CA VAL A 100 5.66 11.60 0.99
C VAL A 100 6.27 10.39 0.30
N MET A 101 7.37 10.57 -0.44
CA MET A 101 8.10 9.49 -1.10
C MET A 101 8.62 8.46 -0.08
N ASP A 102 9.26 8.92 0.98
CA ASP A 102 9.78 8.05 2.04
C ASP A 102 8.62 7.28 2.68
N ARG A 103 7.54 7.96 3.08
CA ARG A 103 6.32 7.31 3.64
C ARG A 103 5.73 6.24 2.74
N LEU A 104 5.53 6.53 1.45
CA LEU A 104 4.93 5.58 0.52
C LEU A 104 5.85 4.39 0.24
N THR A 105 7.17 4.60 0.26
CA THR A 105 8.17 3.51 0.19
C THR A 105 8.11 2.62 1.42
N MET A 106 7.98 3.21 2.62
CA MET A 106 7.90 2.46 3.88
C MET A 106 6.71 1.49 3.91
N LEU A 107 5.56 1.88 3.34
CA LEU A 107 4.37 1.03 3.26
C LEU A 107 4.57 -0.23 2.40
N ASN A 108 5.57 -0.25 1.51
CA ASN A 108 5.86 -1.36 0.58
C ASN A 108 4.64 -1.83 -0.25
N LEU A 109 3.62 -1.00 -0.39
CA LEU A 109 2.37 -1.32 -1.11
C LEU A 109 2.48 -1.13 -2.61
N PHE A 110 3.40 -0.27 -3.05
CA PHE A 110 3.46 0.27 -4.39
C PHE A 110 4.84 0.03 -4.97
N ARG A 111 4.94 -0.68 -6.10
CA ARG A 111 6.18 -0.70 -6.87
C ARG A 111 6.35 0.66 -7.54
N PRO A 112 7.48 1.36 -7.32
CA PRO A 112 7.73 2.60 -8.02
C PRO A 112 7.85 2.39 -9.54
N LEU A 113 7.42 3.39 -10.30
CA LEU A 113 7.48 3.46 -11.75
C LEU A 113 8.49 4.51 -12.18
N SER A 114 9.28 4.15 -13.19
CA SER A 114 10.09 5.10 -13.93
C SER A 114 9.23 5.88 -14.93
N ILE A 115 9.67 7.10 -15.27
CA ILE A 115 9.03 7.87 -16.34
C ILE A 115 9.02 7.13 -17.67
N ARG A 116 10.02 6.28 -17.95
CA ARG A 116 10.07 5.47 -19.17
C ARG A 116 8.92 4.48 -19.24
N GLU A 117 8.55 3.86 -18.13
CA GLU A 117 7.38 2.97 -18.06
C GLU A 117 6.08 3.74 -18.27
N VAL A 118 5.96 4.95 -17.69
CA VAL A 118 4.78 5.80 -17.91
C VAL A 118 4.66 6.21 -19.37
N LEU A 119 5.75 6.65 -20.00
CA LEU A 119 5.78 7.02 -21.40
C LEU A 119 5.47 5.83 -22.31
N ALA A 120 6.01 4.64 -22.03
CA ALA A 120 5.70 3.43 -22.78
C ALA A 120 4.21 3.04 -22.68
N LEU A 121 3.57 3.26 -21.52
CA LEU A 121 2.14 3.08 -21.36
C LEU A 121 1.34 4.09 -22.19
N LEU A 122 1.77 5.35 -22.22
CA LEU A 122 1.16 6.38 -23.07
C LEU A 122 1.29 6.03 -24.55
N ASP A 123 2.49 5.64 -25.02
CA ASP A 123 2.72 5.19 -26.39
C ASP A 123 1.80 4.02 -26.77
N TYR A 124 1.61 3.08 -25.84
CA TYR A 124 0.67 2.00 -26.01
C TYR A 124 -0.76 2.53 -26.15
N VAL A 125 -1.31 3.25 -25.16
CA VAL A 125 -2.72 3.66 -25.19
C VAL A 125 -3.04 4.72 -26.25
N CYS A 126 -2.05 5.47 -26.73
CA CYS A 126 -2.18 6.44 -27.82
C CYS A 126 -2.13 5.80 -29.21
N ASN A 127 -1.80 4.51 -29.33
CA ASN A 127 -1.65 3.87 -30.64
C ASN A 127 -3.00 3.83 -31.38
N PRO A 128 -3.16 4.54 -32.53
CA PRO A 128 -4.43 4.62 -33.24
C PRO A 128 -4.86 3.25 -33.80
N ASN A 129 -3.91 2.34 -34.02
CA ASN A 129 -4.14 1.01 -34.56
C ASN A 129 -4.62 0.00 -33.52
N LEU A 130 -4.64 0.35 -32.23
CA LEU A 130 -5.27 -0.51 -31.23
C LEU A 130 -6.77 -0.59 -31.48
N SER A 131 -7.27 -1.83 -31.50
CA SER A 131 -8.71 -2.09 -31.51
C SER A 131 -9.37 -1.45 -30.28
N PRO A 132 -10.62 -0.98 -30.39
CA PRO A 132 -11.38 -0.49 -29.25
C PRO A 132 -11.33 -1.50 -28.10
N SER A 133 -11.01 -1.00 -26.91
CA SER A 133 -10.91 -1.84 -25.72
C SER A 133 -12.29 -2.40 -25.35
N ARG A 134 -12.33 -3.46 -24.54
CA ARG A 134 -13.57 -3.86 -23.87
C ARG A 134 -13.75 -2.99 -22.62
N PRO A 135 -14.97 -2.76 -22.13
CA PRO A 135 -15.18 -1.98 -20.89
C PRO A 135 -14.38 -2.51 -19.70
N CYS A 136 -14.12 -3.82 -19.62
CA CYS A 136 -13.28 -4.42 -18.57
C CYS A 136 -11.76 -4.21 -18.73
N ARG A 137 -11.33 -3.63 -19.85
CA ARG A 137 -9.93 -3.35 -20.20
C ARG A 137 -9.68 -1.85 -20.42
N SER A 138 -10.59 -0.99 -19.95
CA SER A 138 -10.43 0.47 -20.00
C SER A 138 -9.60 1.03 -18.84
N GLN A 139 -9.15 0.17 -17.92
CA GLN A 139 -8.38 0.55 -16.73
C GLN A 139 -7.07 -0.23 -16.71
N ILE A 140 -5.96 0.49 -16.57
CA ILE A 140 -4.61 -0.08 -16.46
C ILE A 140 -4.09 0.24 -15.07
N VAL A 141 -3.98 -0.79 -14.23
CA VAL A 141 -3.40 -0.66 -12.90
C VAL A 141 -1.90 -0.92 -12.98
N THR A 142 -1.10 0.01 -12.47
CA THR A 142 0.37 -0.07 -12.53
C THR A 142 0.98 -0.24 -11.15
N GLY A 143 2.21 -0.76 -11.09
CA GLY A 143 2.96 -0.91 -9.84
C GLY A 143 2.36 -1.91 -8.82
N PHE A 144 1.44 -2.76 -9.25
CA PHE A 144 0.93 -3.89 -8.46
C PHE A 144 1.97 -5.01 -8.42
N GLU A 145 2.23 -5.56 -7.24
CA GLU A 145 3.05 -6.76 -7.06
C GLU A 145 2.23 -7.87 -6.40
N SER A 146 2.35 -9.10 -6.91
CA SER A 146 1.71 -10.25 -6.29
C SER A 146 2.38 -10.58 -4.94
N PRO A 147 1.66 -11.19 -3.98
CA PRO A 147 2.26 -11.68 -2.75
C PRO A 147 3.50 -12.55 -2.99
N ALA A 148 3.45 -13.45 -3.97
CA ALA A 148 4.57 -14.31 -4.34
C ALA A 148 5.79 -13.52 -4.84
N ASP A 149 5.58 -12.47 -5.65
CA ASP A 149 6.66 -11.59 -6.12
C ASP A 149 7.26 -10.73 -4.99
N ILE A 150 6.46 -10.36 -3.99
CA ILE A 150 6.94 -9.62 -2.82
C ILE A 150 7.81 -10.52 -1.96
N GLU A 151 7.35 -11.74 -1.69
CA GLU A 151 8.04 -12.75 -0.87
C GLU A 151 9.34 -13.22 -1.52
N SER A 152 9.37 -13.43 -2.84
CA SER A 152 10.60 -13.83 -3.56
C SER A 152 11.71 -12.78 -3.48
N LYS A 153 11.34 -11.51 -3.24
CA LYS A 153 12.28 -10.41 -2.98
C LYS A 153 12.69 -10.30 -1.50
N GLY A 154 12.27 -11.24 -0.65
CA GLY A 154 12.54 -11.24 0.79
C GLY A 154 11.82 -10.12 1.55
N ARG A 155 10.76 -9.54 0.97
CA ARG A 155 9.94 -8.51 1.61
C ARG A 155 8.71 -9.15 2.26
N ASP A 156 8.23 -8.53 3.34
CA ASP A 156 6.98 -8.97 3.97
C ASP A 156 5.79 -8.49 3.13
N VAL A 157 4.81 -9.35 2.89
CA VAL A 157 3.55 -8.97 2.23
C VAL A 157 2.82 -7.94 3.09
N PRO A 158 2.49 -6.75 2.55
CA PRO A 158 1.73 -5.75 3.29
C PRO A 158 0.34 -6.25 3.68
N SER A 159 -0.10 -5.91 4.89
CA SER A 159 -1.42 -6.32 5.44
C SER A 159 -2.60 -5.91 4.57
N ALA A 160 -2.48 -4.82 3.78
CA ALA A 160 -3.55 -4.36 2.90
C ALA A 160 -3.86 -5.36 1.77
N ILE A 161 -2.86 -6.11 1.29
CA ILE A 161 -3.03 -7.14 0.24
C ILE A 161 -3.59 -8.45 0.83
N GLU A 162 -3.67 -8.55 2.16
CA GLU A 162 -4.22 -9.74 2.83
C GLU A 162 -5.73 -9.72 3.00
N ARG A 163 -6.38 -8.61 2.66
CA ARG A 163 -7.83 -8.47 2.72
C ARG A 163 -8.51 -9.48 1.78
N PRO A 164 -9.70 -10.00 2.11
CA PRO A 164 -10.42 -10.97 1.26
C PRO A 164 -10.61 -10.52 -0.19
N PHE A 165 -10.72 -9.22 -0.42
CA PHE A 165 -10.78 -8.60 -1.76
C PHE A 165 -9.63 -9.04 -2.68
N PHE A 166 -8.45 -9.29 -2.10
CA PHE A 166 -7.20 -9.62 -2.81
C PHE A 166 -6.88 -11.12 -2.81
N GLN A 167 -7.77 -11.98 -2.31
CA GLN A 167 -7.51 -13.42 -2.13
C GLN A 167 -7.08 -14.13 -3.42
N ASN A 168 -7.66 -13.74 -4.56
CA ASN A 168 -7.38 -14.38 -5.84
C ASN A 168 -5.93 -14.12 -6.29
N MET A 169 -5.30 -13.04 -5.83
CA MET A 169 -3.90 -12.76 -6.19
C MET A 169 -2.91 -13.64 -5.44
N ARG A 170 -3.30 -14.28 -4.32
CA ARG A 170 -2.45 -15.29 -3.68
C ARG A 170 -2.32 -16.55 -4.53
N GLN A 171 -3.22 -16.73 -5.50
CA GLN A 171 -3.17 -17.83 -6.45
C GLN A 171 -2.27 -17.50 -7.66
N ALA A 172 -1.83 -16.25 -7.80
CA ALA A 172 -0.91 -15.87 -8.87
C ALA A 172 0.47 -16.47 -8.60
N GLU A 173 1.03 -17.12 -9.61
CA GLU A 173 2.40 -17.63 -9.55
C GLU A 173 3.40 -16.47 -9.51
N CYS A 174 4.55 -16.71 -8.89
CA CYS A 174 5.64 -15.75 -8.91
C CYS A 174 6.08 -15.51 -10.36
N THR A 175 6.03 -14.25 -10.80
CA THR A 175 6.44 -13.83 -12.14
C THR A 175 7.94 -14.06 -12.33
N PHE A 176 8.70 -14.00 -11.24
CA PHE A 176 10.14 -14.28 -11.22
C PHE A 176 10.38 -15.70 -10.73
N LYS A 177 10.89 -16.59 -11.58
CA LYS A 177 11.40 -17.89 -11.12
C LYS A 177 12.63 -17.64 -10.23
N CYS A 178 12.46 -17.72 -8.92
CA CYS A 178 13.58 -17.83 -8.01
C CYS A 178 14.25 -19.19 -8.27
N GLY A 179 15.54 -19.21 -8.60
CA GLY A 179 16.31 -20.46 -8.56
C GLY A 179 16.22 -21.07 -7.16
N ASP A 180 16.21 -22.41 -7.08
CA ASP A 180 15.89 -23.25 -5.91
C ASP A 180 16.58 -22.95 -4.56
N ASN A 181 17.44 -21.93 -4.47
CA ASN A 181 18.34 -21.70 -3.34
C ASN A 181 17.86 -20.67 -2.30
N LEU A 182 16.65 -20.10 -2.42
CA LEU A 182 16.11 -19.15 -1.43
C LEU A 182 14.84 -19.63 -0.70
N ALA A 183 14.54 -20.94 -0.75
CA ALA A 183 13.58 -21.57 0.17
C ALA A 183 14.23 -21.85 1.55
N SER A 184 15.13 -20.97 2.01
CA SER A 184 15.67 -21.07 3.36
C SER A 184 14.55 -20.72 4.33
N HIS A 185 14.18 -21.68 5.18
CA HIS A 185 13.19 -21.58 6.25
C HIS A 185 13.21 -20.19 6.94
N VAL A 186 12.38 -19.26 6.47
CA VAL A 186 12.04 -18.06 7.23
C VAL A 186 11.13 -18.56 8.34
N ARG A 187 11.69 -18.87 9.52
CA ARG A 187 10.88 -19.08 10.72
C ARG A 187 10.03 -17.83 10.92
N THR A 188 8.73 -17.96 10.70
CA THR A 188 7.77 -16.88 10.93
C THR A 188 7.76 -16.52 12.40
N LEU A 189 7.49 -15.26 12.73
CA LEU A 189 7.34 -14.84 14.13
C LEU A 189 6.32 -15.75 14.82
N ARG A 190 5.22 -16.09 14.14
CA ARG A 190 4.23 -17.05 14.62
C ARG A 190 4.81 -18.41 15.05
N SER A 191 5.66 -19.06 14.25
CA SER A 191 6.21 -20.38 14.61
C SER A 191 7.17 -20.28 15.79
N ALA A 192 8.10 -19.33 15.77
CA ALA A 192 9.04 -19.10 16.86
C ALA A 192 8.33 -18.69 18.16
N PHE A 193 7.27 -17.88 18.05
CA PHE A 193 6.47 -17.44 19.20
C PHE A 193 5.74 -18.63 19.83
N THR A 194 5.12 -19.50 19.03
CA THR A 194 4.36 -20.68 19.51
C THR A 194 5.26 -21.70 20.21
N GLU A 195 6.50 -21.86 19.74
CA GLU A 195 7.50 -22.79 20.31
C GLU A 195 8.21 -22.23 21.56
N ALA A 196 7.95 -20.99 21.95
CA ALA A 196 8.61 -20.37 23.10
C ALA A 196 8.18 -21.01 24.42
N THR A 197 9.14 -21.51 25.20
CA THR A 197 8.93 -22.27 26.44
C THR A 197 8.74 -21.42 27.69
N SER A 198 8.98 -20.11 27.62
CA SER A 198 8.76 -19.17 28.73
C SER A 198 8.25 -17.81 28.25
N GLU A 199 7.62 -17.06 29.15
CA GLU A 199 7.15 -15.70 28.86
C GLU A 199 8.30 -14.77 28.46
N ASP A 200 9.46 -14.88 29.13
CA ASP A 200 10.66 -14.11 28.78
C ASP A 200 11.23 -14.47 27.41
N ALA A 201 11.22 -15.76 27.05
CA ALA A 201 11.64 -16.21 25.73
C ALA A 201 10.68 -15.68 24.65
N ALA A 202 9.37 -15.75 24.89
CA ALA A 202 8.34 -15.22 24.00
C ALA A 202 8.49 -13.70 23.83
N ALA A 203 8.71 -12.96 24.92
CA ALA A 203 8.94 -11.52 24.91
C ALA A 203 10.20 -11.16 24.10
N SER A 204 11.30 -11.89 24.28
CA SER A 204 12.52 -11.66 23.51
C SER A 204 12.34 -11.95 22.01
N ILE A 205 11.57 -12.98 21.66
CA ILE A 205 11.27 -13.33 20.26
C ILE A 205 10.46 -12.22 19.58
N VAL A 206 9.40 -11.74 20.25
CA VAL A 206 8.58 -10.63 19.74
C VAL A 206 9.41 -9.36 19.62
N ALA A 207 10.22 -9.01 20.63
CA ALA A 207 11.05 -7.82 20.60
C ALA A 207 12.08 -7.84 19.46
N LYS A 208 12.72 -9.00 19.21
CA LYS A 208 13.65 -9.18 18.07
C LYS A 208 12.94 -9.06 16.74
N ALA A 209 11.76 -9.67 16.60
CA ALA A 209 10.98 -9.57 15.37
C ALA A 209 10.49 -8.13 15.12
N LEU A 210 10.03 -7.44 16.17
CA LEU A 210 9.63 -6.04 16.09
C LEU A 210 10.82 -5.14 15.70
N LYS A 211 12.01 -5.36 16.28
CA LYS A 211 13.25 -4.68 15.85
C LYS A 211 13.50 -4.87 14.35
N MET A 212 13.39 -6.11 13.85
CA MET A 212 13.59 -6.41 12.43
C MET A 212 12.52 -5.76 11.54
N LYS A 213 11.27 -5.72 12.00
CA LYS A 213 10.15 -5.10 11.28
C LYS A 213 10.34 -3.58 11.20
N VAL A 214 10.60 -2.92 12.32
CA VAL A 214 10.88 -1.48 12.40
C VAL A 214 12.09 -1.12 11.55
N ARG A 215 13.14 -1.94 11.57
CA ARG A 215 14.31 -1.78 10.71
C ARG A 215 13.94 -1.74 9.23
N ARG A 216 13.14 -2.71 8.77
CA ARG A 216 12.70 -2.79 7.37
C ARG A 216 11.78 -1.64 6.99
N VAL A 217 10.86 -1.27 7.89
CA VAL A 217 9.92 -0.18 7.64
C VAL A 217 10.65 1.16 7.57
N LEU A 218 11.57 1.45 8.50
CA LEU A 218 12.30 2.73 8.54
C LEU A 218 13.56 2.78 7.66
N GLY A 219 13.96 1.66 7.04
CA GLY A 219 15.18 1.58 6.23
C GLY A 219 16.49 1.78 7.02
N LEU A 220 16.47 1.66 8.35
CA LEU A 220 17.64 1.90 9.20
C LEU A 220 18.56 0.66 9.26
N PRO A 221 19.89 0.82 9.44
CA PRO A 221 20.79 -0.29 9.74
C PRO A 221 20.54 -0.87 11.15
N ALA A 222 20.93 -2.14 11.36
CA ALA A 222 20.50 -2.96 12.50
C ALA A 222 21.09 -2.56 13.87
N ASP A 223 22.18 -1.81 13.82
CA ASP A 223 22.95 -1.27 14.93
C ASP A 223 22.30 -0.01 15.55
N LEU A 224 21.54 0.75 14.77
CA LEU A 224 20.87 1.97 15.25
C LEU A 224 19.62 1.72 16.09
N ILE A 225 18.99 0.55 15.97
CA ILE A 225 17.76 0.22 16.72
C ILE A 225 18.11 -0.58 17.98
N SER A 226 17.87 -0.01 19.15
CA SER A 226 18.05 -0.66 20.45
C SER A 226 16.76 -1.30 20.93
N MET A 227 16.87 -2.44 21.62
CA MET A 227 15.72 -3.13 22.24
C MET A 227 15.12 -2.31 23.41
N ASN A 228 15.90 -1.38 23.96
CA ASN A 228 15.54 -0.59 25.15
C ASN A 228 15.13 0.85 24.81
N SER A 229 15.06 1.20 23.53
CA SER A 229 14.60 2.51 23.10
C SER A 229 13.13 2.47 22.72
N ALA A 230 12.44 3.59 22.93
CA ALA A 230 11.03 3.75 22.59
C ALA A 230 10.83 3.95 21.07
N LEU A 231 9.70 3.50 20.53
CA LEU A 231 9.43 3.57 19.09
C LEU A 231 9.28 4.99 18.55
N ASP A 232 8.69 5.88 19.34
CA ASP A 232 8.53 7.30 19.02
C ASP A 232 9.87 8.01 18.82
N SER A 233 10.92 7.60 19.55
CA SER A 233 12.28 8.13 19.39
C SER A 233 12.90 7.86 18.01
N TYR A 234 12.34 6.90 17.26
CA TYR A 234 12.75 6.56 15.90
C TYR A 234 11.88 7.21 14.81
N GLY A 235 10.98 8.13 15.18
CA GLY A 235 10.10 8.81 14.22
C GLY A 235 8.92 7.96 13.76
N VAL A 236 8.57 6.89 14.50
CA VAL A 236 7.39 6.08 14.23
C VAL A 236 6.13 6.90 14.52
N ASP A 237 5.38 7.24 13.48
CA ASP A 237 4.13 7.99 13.58
C ASP A 237 2.91 7.08 13.80
N LEU A 238 1.72 7.69 13.89
CA LEU A 238 0.47 6.96 14.12
C LEU A 238 0.17 5.94 13.01
N LEU A 239 0.56 6.21 11.76
CA LEU A 239 0.29 5.33 10.63
C LEU A 239 1.16 4.07 10.71
N ILE A 240 2.46 4.25 10.95
CA ILE A 240 3.39 3.12 11.14
C ILE A 240 3.03 2.36 12.42
N GLY A 241 2.63 3.05 13.49
CA GLY A 241 2.17 2.42 14.72
C GLY A 241 0.94 1.52 14.52
N LEU A 242 -0.02 1.96 13.69
CA LEU A 242 -1.17 1.16 13.31
C LEU A 242 -0.77 -0.08 12.49
N GLU A 243 0.17 0.07 11.55
CA GLU A 243 0.70 -1.06 10.78
C GLU A 243 1.39 -2.09 11.70
N LEU A 244 2.28 -1.63 12.58
CA LEU A 244 2.99 -2.48 13.54
C LEU A 244 2.02 -3.19 14.49
N ARG A 245 0.98 -2.50 14.97
CA ARG A 245 -0.08 -3.12 15.78
C ARG A 245 -0.79 -4.23 15.02
N ASN A 246 -1.25 -3.95 13.80
CA ASN A 246 -1.99 -4.91 12.99
C ASN A 246 -1.13 -6.14 12.67
N TRP A 247 0.15 -5.92 12.36
CA TRP A 247 1.12 -6.98 12.16
C TRP A 247 1.37 -7.80 13.43
N LEU A 248 1.60 -7.17 14.58
CA LEU A 248 1.79 -7.86 15.86
C LEU A 248 0.57 -8.69 16.26
N SER A 249 -0.64 -8.12 16.13
CA SER A 249 -1.89 -8.82 16.42
C SER A 249 -2.06 -10.03 15.52
N LYS A 250 -1.69 -9.90 14.24
CA LYS A 250 -1.74 -11.02 13.30
C LYS A 250 -0.71 -12.10 13.65
N GLU A 251 0.55 -11.77 13.91
CA GLU A 251 1.60 -12.78 14.11
C GLU A 251 1.52 -13.47 15.47
N SER A 252 1.10 -12.73 16.51
CA SER A 252 1.08 -13.23 17.89
C SER A 252 -0.32 -13.57 18.41
N GLY A 253 -1.39 -13.08 17.79
CA GLY A 253 -2.75 -13.19 18.32
C GLY A 253 -3.08 -12.20 19.45
N ALA A 254 -2.11 -11.41 19.95
CA ALA A 254 -2.35 -10.42 21.00
C ALA A 254 -2.84 -9.09 20.41
N ASP A 255 -4.05 -8.67 20.77
CA ASP A 255 -4.52 -7.31 20.45
C ASP A 255 -3.96 -6.30 21.46
N LEU A 256 -3.12 -5.38 21.00
CA LEU A 256 -2.57 -4.28 21.79
C LEU A 256 -3.20 -2.96 21.37
N ALA A 257 -3.46 -2.06 22.32
CA ALA A 257 -3.84 -0.69 21.98
C ALA A 257 -2.66 0.02 21.28
N VAL A 258 -2.93 0.81 20.24
CA VAL A 258 -1.89 1.57 19.50
C VAL A 258 -1.09 2.47 20.46
N PHE A 259 -1.76 3.10 21.43
CA PHE A 259 -1.10 3.90 22.46
C PHE A 259 -0.18 3.08 23.37
N GLY A 260 -0.43 1.78 23.55
CA GLY A 260 0.50 0.89 24.26
C GLY A 260 1.78 0.60 23.47
N ILE A 261 1.77 0.82 22.15
CA ILE A 261 2.92 0.69 21.26
C ILE A 261 3.64 2.04 21.10
N LEU A 262 2.88 3.12 20.89
CA LEU A 262 3.43 4.47 20.64
C LEU A 262 3.67 5.31 21.90
N GLY A 263 3.15 4.91 23.07
CA GLY A 263 3.22 5.67 24.32
C GLY A 263 4.56 5.54 25.05
N GLY A 264 5.69 5.61 24.35
CA GLY A 264 7.03 5.53 24.95
C GLY A 264 7.48 4.11 25.35
N ALA A 265 6.74 3.07 24.94
CA ALA A 265 7.10 1.69 25.26
C ALA A 265 8.34 1.26 24.45
N THR A 266 9.27 0.58 25.13
CA THR A 266 10.45 -0.01 24.48
C THR A 266 10.06 -1.27 23.71
N LEU A 267 10.86 -1.68 22.73
CA LEU A 267 10.63 -2.92 21.97
C LEU A 267 10.50 -4.14 22.89
N LEU A 268 11.33 -4.20 23.94
CA LEU A 268 11.27 -5.25 24.95
C LEU A 268 9.96 -5.20 25.76
N ARG A 269 9.53 -3.99 26.17
CA ARG A 269 8.27 -3.83 26.91
C ARG A 269 7.06 -4.23 26.08
N ILE A 270 7.05 -3.90 24.79
CA ILE A 270 6.00 -4.34 23.86
C ILE A 270 6.03 -5.88 23.74
N GLY A 271 7.22 -6.48 23.63
CA GLY A 271 7.38 -7.94 23.64
C GLY A 271 6.78 -8.59 24.90
N GLN A 272 7.04 -8.03 26.08
CA GLN A 272 6.45 -8.49 27.34
C GLN A 272 4.93 -8.34 27.35
N MET A 273 4.39 -7.22 26.87
CA MET A 273 2.94 -7.01 26.80
C MET A 273 2.25 -8.04 25.88
N VAL A 274 2.88 -8.39 24.76
CA VAL A 274 2.39 -9.45 23.86
C VAL A 274 2.47 -10.83 24.52
N ALA A 275 3.58 -11.14 25.19
CA ALA A 275 3.77 -12.42 25.87
C ALA A 275 2.77 -12.60 27.03
N ALA A 276 2.59 -11.56 27.85
CA ALA A 276 1.66 -11.55 28.98
C ALA A 276 0.20 -11.74 28.54
N LYS A 277 -0.25 -11.09 27.46
CA LYS A 277 -1.62 -11.28 26.93
C LYS A 277 -1.86 -12.68 26.37
N ASN A 278 -0.82 -13.38 25.97
CA ASN A 278 -0.87 -14.75 25.47
C ASN A 278 -0.46 -15.80 26.52
N SER A 279 -0.31 -15.44 27.80
CA SER A 279 -0.06 -16.41 28.88
C SER A 279 -1.23 -17.40 29.10
N LEU A 280 -2.39 -17.17 28.46
CA LEU A 280 -3.48 -18.17 28.28
C LEU A 280 -3.19 -19.18 27.14
N ARG A 281 -1.91 -19.48 26.88
CA ARG A 281 -1.40 -20.39 25.84
C ARG A 281 -1.74 -21.88 26.04
N ILE A 282 -2.53 -22.23 27.06
CA ILE A 282 -2.93 -23.60 27.37
C ILE A 282 -4.43 -23.59 27.71
N GLN A 283 -5.29 -23.51 26.69
CA GLN A 283 -6.68 -24.00 26.76
C GLN A 283 -7.30 -24.02 25.36
N SER A 284 -6.83 -24.96 24.54
CA SER A 284 -7.62 -25.63 23.49
C SER A 284 -6.95 -26.94 23.13
#